data_AF-A0A7W0WY14-F1
#
_entry.id   AF-A0A7W0WY14-F1
#
_cell.length_a   1.000
_cell.length_b   1.000
_cell.length_c   1.000
_cell.angle_alpha   90.00
_cell.angle_beta   90.00
_cell.angle_gamma   90.00
#
_symmetry.space_group_name_H-M   'P 1'
#
loop_
_entity.id
_entity.type
_entity.pdbx_description
1 polymer ?
#
loop_
_entity_poly.entity_id
_entity_poly.type
_entity_poly.pdbx_seq_one_letter_code
_entity_poly.pdbx_strand_id
1 'polypeptide(L)'
;GVCKTEKPSLAGMTNDLASKDFEVVALASDKSWGAALVASITALAPNARVPSPDERGEYNMKEVLDAYRRALPNGVPFKVFLDPPDGDDTIGKIAASWGIKAVPESALIDRKGNIRAYFVNKRDWESPVAQTCLRSIIDEDE
;
A
#
# COMPACT_ATOMS: atom_id res chain seq x y z
N GLY A 1 0.06 -11.45 -7.37
CA GLY A 1 -0.52 -10.19 -7.87
C GLY A 1 0.55 -9.13 -7.82
N VAL A 2 0.57 -8.22 -8.80
CA VAL A 2 1.65 -7.24 -9.00
C VAL A 2 1.86 -6.34 -7.78
N CYS A 3 0.79 -5.93 -7.09
CA CYS A 3 0.87 -5.13 -5.85
C CYS A 3 1.57 -5.87 -4.70
N LYS A 4 1.49 -7.22 -4.63
CA LYS A 4 2.17 -7.99 -3.58
C LYS A 4 3.70 -7.99 -3.78
N THR A 5 4.15 -7.90 -5.03
CA THR A 5 5.58 -7.89 -5.39
C THR A 5 6.22 -6.53 -5.10
N GLU A 6 5.46 -5.45 -5.18
CA GLU A 6 5.96 -4.09 -4.95
C GLU A 6 6.07 -3.71 -3.47
N LYS A 7 5.15 -4.22 -2.63
CA LYS A 7 5.05 -3.90 -1.20
C LYS A 7 6.38 -4.01 -0.41
N PRO A 8 7.26 -5.01 -0.64
CA PRO A 8 8.56 -5.05 0.03
C PRO A 8 9.43 -3.81 -0.26
N SER A 9 9.59 -3.43 -1.54
CA SER A 9 10.38 -2.25 -1.92
C SER A 9 9.74 -0.95 -1.41
N LEU A 10 8.40 -0.87 -1.41
CA LEU A 10 7.67 0.27 -0.81
C LEU A 10 7.93 0.36 0.69
N ALA A 11 7.95 -0.78 1.40
CA ALA A 11 8.26 -0.82 2.83
C ALA A 11 9.71 -0.41 3.10
N GLY A 12 10.67 -0.85 2.30
CA GLY A 12 12.08 -0.43 2.38
C GLY A 12 12.21 1.08 2.22
N MET A 13 11.72 1.63 1.12
CA MET A 13 11.71 3.07 0.86
C MET A 13 10.99 3.87 1.97
N THR A 14 9.88 3.36 2.51
CA THR A 14 9.18 4.02 3.62
C THR A 14 10.03 4.04 4.88
N ASN A 15 10.69 2.94 5.25
CA ASN A 15 11.59 2.94 6.41
C ASN A 15 12.76 3.92 6.25
N ASP A 16 13.26 4.10 5.02
CA ASP A 16 14.41 4.95 4.74
C ASP A 16 14.05 6.44 4.68
N LEU A 17 12.88 6.77 4.11
CA LEU A 17 12.51 8.14 3.77
C LEU A 17 11.39 8.71 4.64
N ALA A 18 10.57 7.87 5.30
CA ALA A 18 9.48 8.38 6.11
C ALA A 18 10.03 9.23 7.26
N SER A 19 9.56 10.46 7.30
CA SER A 19 9.97 11.47 8.27
C SER A 19 8.80 12.40 8.55
N LYS A 20 9.04 13.53 9.22
CA LYS A 20 8.01 14.58 9.34
C LYS A 20 7.61 15.17 7.96
N ASP A 21 8.46 15.02 6.95
CA ASP A 21 8.35 15.71 5.65
C ASP A 21 7.88 14.80 4.53
N PHE A 22 7.82 13.50 4.77
CA PHE A 22 7.40 12.51 3.79
C PHE A 22 6.57 11.41 4.44
N GLU A 23 5.35 11.21 3.91
CA GLU A 23 4.45 10.16 4.35
C GLU A 23 4.04 9.27 3.18
N VAL A 24 3.90 7.97 3.46
CA VAL A 24 3.41 6.99 2.50
C VAL A 24 2.03 6.51 2.92
N VAL A 25 1.08 6.63 1.99
CA VAL A 25 -0.31 6.19 2.17
C VAL A 25 -0.65 5.17 1.10
N ALA A 26 -1.09 3.99 1.52
CA ALA A 26 -1.56 2.93 0.64
C ALA A 26 -3.09 2.82 0.70
N LEU A 27 -3.74 2.91 -0.46
CA LEU A 27 -5.16 2.61 -0.61
C LEU A 27 -5.33 1.14 -0.98
N ALA A 28 -5.99 0.36 -0.12
CA ALA A 28 -6.33 -1.02 -0.38
C ALA A 28 -7.69 -1.07 -1.07
N SER A 29 -7.69 -1.27 -2.39
CA SER A 29 -8.91 -1.50 -3.19
C SER A 29 -9.51 -2.88 -2.91
N ASP A 30 -9.99 -3.06 -1.69
CA ASP A 30 -10.53 -4.30 -1.16
C ASP A 30 -11.90 -4.05 -0.52
N LYS A 31 -12.78 -5.04 -0.60
CA LYS A 31 -14.12 -4.98 0.02
C LYS A 31 -14.09 -5.21 1.53
N SER A 32 -12.99 -5.72 2.09
CA SER A 32 -12.86 -6.01 3.52
C SER A 32 -11.46 -5.81 4.08
N TRP A 33 -11.39 -5.42 5.35
CA TRP A 33 -10.14 -5.32 6.10
C TRP A 33 -9.42 -6.67 6.25
N GLY A 34 -10.16 -7.77 6.37
CA GLY A 34 -9.58 -9.10 6.49
C GLY A 34 -8.69 -9.45 5.30
N ALA A 35 -9.20 -9.22 4.08
CA ALA A 35 -8.45 -9.43 2.85
C ALA A 35 -7.22 -8.50 2.76
N ALA A 36 -7.41 -7.21 3.06
CA ALA A 36 -6.32 -6.22 3.02
C ALA A 36 -5.16 -6.55 3.99
N LEU A 37 -5.48 -7.01 5.20
CA LEU A 37 -4.49 -7.43 6.19
C LEU A 37 -3.78 -8.73 5.77
N VAL A 38 -4.52 -9.74 5.30
CA VAL A 38 -3.93 -10.98 4.78
C VAL A 38 -3.00 -10.72 3.59
N ALA A 39 -3.39 -9.82 2.69
CA ALA A 39 -2.56 -9.40 1.57
C ALA A 39 -1.26 -8.73 2.05
N SER A 40 -1.33 -7.93 3.11
CA SER A 40 -0.15 -7.28 3.72
C SER A 40 0.79 -8.30 4.37
N ILE A 41 0.26 -9.27 5.12
CA ILE A 41 1.07 -10.37 5.69
C ILE A 41 1.74 -11.18 4.58
N THR A 42 0.98 -11.58 3.56
CA THR A 42 1.49 -12.41 2.46
C THR A 42 2.63 -11.72 1.71
N ALA A 43 2.56 -10.39 1.57
CA ALA A 43 3.57 -9.62 0.86
C ALA A 43 4.84 -9.38 1.69
N LEU A 44 4.70 -9.08 2.98
CA LEU A 44 5.82 -8.62 3.83
C LEU A 44 6.39 -9.72 4.73
N ALA A 45 5.63 -10.78 4.98
CA ALA A 45 6.03 -11.94 5.76
C ALA A 45 5.58 -13.23 5.03
N PRO A 46 6.16 -13.54 3.86
CA PRO A 46 5.67 -14.60 2.96
C PRO A 46 5.67 -16.01 3.59
N ASN A 47 6.47 -16.22 4.64
CA ASN A 47 6.54 -17.49 5.37
C ASN A 47 5.56 -17.57 6.56
N ALA A 48 4.82 -16.49 6.85
CA ALA A 48 3.88 -16.47 7.96
C ALA A 48 2.60 -17.22 7.61
N ARG A 49 2.04 -17.91 8.61
CA ARG A 49 0.73 -18.56 8.48
C ARG A 49 -0.38 -17.52 8.46
N VAL A 50 -1.20 -17.53 7.42
CA VAL A 50 -2.39 -16.69 7.28
C VAL A 50 -3.67 -17.52 7.41
N PRO A 51 -4.75 -16.98 8.02
CA PRO A 51 -6.06 -17.61 7.98
C PRO A 51 -6.60 -17.70 6.56
N SER A 52 -7.48 -18.68 6.31
CA SER A 52 -8.24 -18.77 5.07
C SER A 52 -9.61 -18.12 5.25
N PRO A 53 -10.21 -17.56 4.19
CA PRO A 53 -11.59 -17.10 4.27
C PRO A 53 -12.55 -18.28 4.40
N ASP A 54 -13.78 -18.01 4.85
CA ASP A 54 -14.87 -18.97 4.83
C ASP A 54 -15.42 -19.19 3.39
N GLU A 55 -16.47 -20.01 3.27
CA GLU A 55 -17.09 -20.34 1.99
C GLU A 55 -17.68 -19.12 1.25
N ARG A 56 -17.95 -18.02 1.96
CA ARG A 56 -18.42 -16.74 1.38
C ARG A 56 -17.28 -15.80 1.00
N GLY A 57 -16.02 -16.19 1.25
CA GLY A 57 -14.87 -15.33 1.03
C GLY A 57 -14.61 -14.35 2.18
N GLU A 58 -15.29 -14.51 3.33
CA GLU A 58 -15.15 -13.63 4.48
C GLU A 58 -14.08 -14.13 5.45
N TYR A 59 -13.28 -13.21 5.99
CA TYR A 59 -12.25 -13.55 6.96
C TYR A 59 -12.75 -13.38 8.39
N ASN A 60 -12.39 -14.34 9.26
CA ASN A 60 -12.53 -14.14 10.69
C ASN A 60 -11.53 -13.06 11.16
N MET A 61 -12.04 -11.89 11.53
CA MET A 61 -11.20 -10.76 11.89
C MET A 61 -10.31 -10.99 13.11
N LYS A 62 -10.76 -11.81 14.08
CA LYS A 62 -9.92 -12.14 15.24
C LYS A 62 -8.69 -12.93 14.80
N GLU A 63 -8.88 -13.96 13.97
CA GLU A 63 -7.79 -14.79 13.48
C GLU A 63 -6.81 -14.01 12.59
N VAL A 64 -7.34 -13.12 11.74
CA VAL A 64 -6.52 -12.26 10.88
C VAL A 64 -5.69 -11.28 11.71
N LEU A 65 -6.28 -10.64 12.73
CA LEU A 65 -5.54 -9.73 13.60
C LEU A 65 -4.49 -10.47 14.43
N ASP A 66 -4.80 -11.66 14.93
CA ASP A 66 -3.85 -12.50 15.65
C ASP A 66 -2.68 -12.91 14.73
N ALA A 67 -2.95 -13.26 13.46
CA ALA A 67 -1.90 -13.54 12.48
C ALA A 67 -1.08 -12.29 12.11
N TYR A 68 -1.74 -11.15 11.91
CA TYR A 68 -1.09 -9.88 11.59
C TYR A 68 -0.11 -9.45 12.67
N ARG A 69 -0.54 -9.45 13.94
CA ARG A 69 0.32 -9.07 15.08
C ARG A 69 1.51 -10.01 15.27
N ARG A 70 1.36 -11.30 14.94
CA ARG A 70 2.48 -12.26 15.00
C ARG A 70 3.47 -12.06 13.85
N ALA A 71 2.96 -11.87 12.63
CA ALA A 71 3.78 -11.80 11.43
C ALA A 71 4.46 -10.43 11.26
N LEU A 72 3.77 -9.37 11.66
CA LEU A 72 4.18 -7.97 11.53
C LEU A 72 4.01 -7.29 12.90
N PRO A 73 4.85 -7.62 13.90
CA PRO A 73 4.69 -7.12 15.28
C PRO A 73 4.78 -5.60 15.39
N ASN A 74 5.52 -4.96 14.49
CA ASN A 74 5.65 -3.50 14.40
C ASN A 74 4.68 -2.88 13.38
N GLY A 75 3.78 -3.68 12.82
CA GLY A 75 2.91 -3.27 11.72
C GLY A 75 3.66 -3.10 10.39
N VAL A 76 3.06 -2.31 9.50
CA VAL A 76 3.66 -1.86 8.24
C VAL A 76 4.14 -0.42 8.40
N PRO A 77 5.21 0.01 7.71
CA PRO A 77 5.80 1.33 7.92
C PRO A 77 4.99 2.48 7.30
N PHE A 78 3.96 2.16 6.52
CA PHE A 78 3.10 3.13 5.83
C PHE A 78 1.65 3.05 6.34
N LYS A 79 0.89 4.13 6.17
CA LYS A 79 -0.54 4.14 6.52
C LYS A 79 -1.32 3.36 5.46
N VAL A 80 -2.26 2.52 5.89
CA VAL A 80 -3.15 1.78 4.99
C VAL A 80 -4.57 2.24 5.25
N PHE A 81 -5.29 2.63 4.20
CA PHE A 81 -6.72 2.89 4.23
C PHE A 81 -7.44 1.91 3.31
N LEU A 82 -8.58 1.41 3.77
CA LEU A 82 -9.47 0.63 2.92
C LEU A 82 -10.20 1.58 1.97
N ASP A 83 -10.19 1.24 0.69
CA ASP A 83 -10.86 1.98 -0.38
C ASP A 83 -11.75 1.02 -1.17
N PRO A 84 -12.95 0.68 -0.65
CA PRO A 84 -13.81 -0.30 -1.29
C PRO A 84 -14.22 0.14 -2.71
N PRO A 85 -14.27 -0.77 -3.69
CA PRO A 85 -14.82 -0.47 -5.00
C PRO A 85 -16.32 -0.21 -4.94
N ASP A 86 -16.82 0.59 -5.88
CA ASP A 86 -18.26 0.81 -6.06
C ASP A 86 -18.84 -0.28 -6.99
N GLY A 87 -19.88 -0.99 -6.53
CA GLY A 87 -20.48 -2.09 -7.29
C GLY A 87 -19.53 -3.27 -7.62
N ASP A 88 -19.46 -3.60 -8.92
CA ASP A 88 -18.71 -4.75 -9.45
C ASP A 88 -17.27 -4.40 -9.88
N ASP A 89 -16.85 -3.15 -9.69
CA ASP A 89 -15.49 -2.73 -9.99
C ASP A 89 -14.46 -3.39 -9.03
N THR A 90 -13.21 -3.36 -9.47
CA THR A 90 -12.05 -3.81 -8.68
C THR A 90 -11.20 -2.66 -8.15
N ILE A 91 -11.47 -1.44 -8.63
CA ILE A 91 -10.78 -0.22 -8.23
C ILE A 91 -11.63 0.51 -7.18
N GLY A 92 -10.98 0.90 -6.09
CA GLY A 92 -11.60 1.64 -5.02
C GLY A 92 -12.13 3.00 -5.46
N LYS A 93 -13.18 3.49 -4.79
CA LYS A 93 -13.85 4.75 -5.15
C LYS A 93 -12.90 5.96 -5.10
N ILE A 94 -12.00 6.01 -4.11
CA ILE A 94 -11.01 7.08 -3.97
C ILE A 94 -9.98 6.93 -5.10
N ALA A 95 -9.41 5.76 -5.31
CA ALA A 95 -8.46 5.53 -6.40
C ALA A 95 -9.06 5.94 -7.77
N ALA A 96 -10.31 5.55 -8.03
CA ALA A 96 -11.01 5.91 -9.26
C ALA A 96 -11.19 7.44 -9.41
N SER A 97 -11.47 8.18 -8.32
CA SER A 97 -11.60 9.64 -8.37
C SER A 97 -10.29 10.36 -8.71
N TRP A 98 -9.15 9.69 -8.50
CA TRP A 98 -7.82 10.15 -8.91
C TRP A 98 -7.45 9.73 -10.35
N GLY A 99 -8.39 9.11 -11.07
CA GLY A 99 -8.19 8.68 -12.45
C GLY A 99 -7.39 7.38 -12.59
N ILE A 100 -7.14 6.67 -11.49
CA ILE A 100 -6.47 5.36 -11.49
C ILE A 100 -7.40 4.33 -12.12
N LYS A 101 -6.88 3.59 -13.10
CA LYS A 101 -7.66 2.58 -13.85
C LYS A 101 -7.07 1.18 -13.76
N ALA A 102 -5.83 1.07 -13.30
CA ALA A 102 -5.17 -0.20 -13.05
C ALA A 102 -4.39 -0.14 -11.73
N VAL A 103 -4.02 -1.29 -11.21
CA VAL A 103 -3.18 -1.39 -10.00
C VAL A 103 -1.97 -2.31 -10.25
N PRO A 104 -0.79 -1.98 -9.70
CA PRO A 104 -0.53 -0.80 -8.86
C PRO A 104 -0.32 0.48 -9.67
N GLU A 105 -0.76 1.60 -9.10
CA GLU A 105 -0.45 2.95 -9.53
C GLU A 105 -0.15 3.79 -8.27
N SER A 106 0.72 4.80 -8.41
CA SER A 106 1.10 5.69 -7.30
C SER A 106 1.19 7.13 -7.76
N ALA A 107 0.78 8.05 -6.90
CA ALA A 107 0.91 9.49 -7.11
C ALA A 107 1.79 10.07 -6.02
N LEU A 108 2.68 10.99 -6.41
CA LEU A 108 3.47 11.78 -5.49
C LEU A 108 2.86 13.18 -5.39
N ILE A 109 2.50 13.57 -4.18
CA ILE A 109 1.74 14.79 -3.88
C ILE A 109 2.61 15.68 -3.00
N ASP A 110 2.76 16.96 -3.36
CA ASP A 110 3.49 17.95 -2.54
C ASP A 110 2.66 18.48 -1.36
N ARG A 111 3.25 19.27 -0.47
CA ARG A 111 2.53 19.83 0.69
C ARG A 111 1.40 20.80 0.34
N LYS A 112 1.35 21.30 -0.90
CA LYS A 112 0.28 22.17 -1.42
C LYS A 112 -0.86 21.36 -2.04
N GLY A 113 -0.75 20.04 -2.10
CA GLY A 113 -1.73 19.14 -2.69
C GLY A 113 -1.59 18.98 -4.20
N ASN A 114 -0.51 19.45 -4.81
CA ASN A 114 -0.28 19.26 -6.24
C ASN A 114 0.36 17.90 -6.52
N ILE A 115 -0.05 17.28 -7.61
CA ILE A 115 0.54 16.02 -8.06
C ILE A 115 1.81 16.34 -8.84
N ARG A 116 2.95 15.89 -8.31
CA ARG A 116 4.28 16.13 -8.87
C ARG A 116 4.72 15.02 -9.81
N ALA A 117 4.25 13.79 -9.58
CA ALA A 117 4.54 12.65 -10.42
C ALA A 117 3.43 11.58 -10.33
N TYR A 118 3.27 10.84 -11.42
CA TYR A 118 2.49 9.62 -11.49
C TYR A 118 3.38 8.45 -11.89
N PHE A 119 3.21 7.33 -11.20
CA PHE A 119 3.91 6.08 -11.46
C PHE A 119 2.87 5.02 -11.81
N VAL A 120 2.89 4.58 -13.07
CA VAL A 120 2.00 3.55 -13.57
C VAL A 120 2.72 2.21 -13.56
N ASN A 121 2.04 1.16 -13.08
CA ASN A 121 2.56 -0.19 -12.85
C ASN A 121 3.57 -0.27 -11.70
N LYS A 122 4.04 -1.51 -11.44
CA LYS A 122 5.02 -1.79 -10.38
C LYS A 122 6.24 -0.90 -10.51
N ARG A 123 6.71 -0.41 -9.37
CA ARG A 123 8.02 0.21 -9.26
C ARG A 123 8.91 -0.58 -8.31
N ASP A 124 10.20 -0.53 -8.59
CA ASP A 124 11.21 -0.75 -7.58
C ASP A 124 11.48 0.60 -6.90
N TRP A 125 10.90 0.76 -5.71
CA TRP A 125 11.02 1.99 -4.90
C TRP A 125 12.41 2.18 -4.30
N GLU A 126 13.23 1.13 -4.29
CA GLU A 126 14.62 1.18 -3.82
C GLU A 126 15.60 1.54 -4.95
N SER A 127 15.12 1.61 -6.19
CA SER A 127 15.96 2.01 -7.33
C SER A 127 16.50 3.44 -7.15
N PRO A 128 17.77 3.72 -7.55
CA PRO A 128 18.34 5.06 -7.42
C PRO A 128 17.50 6.13 -8.10
N VAL A 129 16.89 5.81 -9.24
CA VAL A 129 16.00 6.74 -9.96
C VAL A 129 14.77 7.10 -9.12
N ALA A 130 14.11 6.10 -8.51
CA ALA A 130 12.94 6.36 -7.67
C ALA A 130 13.32 7.20 -6.44
N GLN A 131 14.42 6.86 -5.77
CA GLN A 131 14.89 7.62 -4.61
C GLN A 131 15.28 9.06 -4.96
N THR A 132 15.97 9.28 -6.08
CA THR A 132 16.34 10.64 -6.51
C THR A 132 15.11 11.49 -6.80
N CYS A 133 14.09 10.95 -7.49
CA CYS A 133 12.84 11.68 -7.73
C CYS A 133 12.14 12.06 -6.42
N LEU A 134 12.06 11.14 -5.46
CA LEU A 134 11.42 11.41 -4.16
C LEU A 134 12.19 12.46 -3.37
N ARG A 135 13.52 12.32 -3.25
CA ARG A 135 14.37 13.27 -2.52
C ARG A 135 14.29 14.67 -3.12
N SER A 136 14.29 14.79 -4.45
CA SER A 136 14.20 16.11 -5.09
C SER A 136 12.93 16.89 -4.71
N ILE A 137 11.82 16.20 -4.44
CA ILE A 137 10.56 16.83 -4.05
C ILE A 137 10.50 17.11 -2.54
N ILE A 138 11.12 16.26 -1.73
CA ILE A 138 11.26 16.49 -0.28
C ILE A 138 12.11 17.75 -0.04
N ASP A 139 13.23 17.89 -0.78
CA ASP A 139 14.19 18.98 -0.62
C ASP A 139 13.69 20.33 -1.19
N GLU A 140 12.83 20.32 -2.22
CA GLU A 140 12.24 21.55 -2.80
C GLU A 140 11.34 22.34 -1.83
N ASP A 141 10.96 21.68 -0.75
CA ASP A 141 9.80 21.97 0.04
C ASP A 141 10.22 22.20 1.51
N GLU A 142 11.54 22.17 1.80
CA GLU A 142 12.21 22.74 3.00
C GLU A 142 12.43 24.26 2.87
#